data_AF-A0A661GH61-F1
#
_entry.id   AF-A0A661GH61-F1
#
_cell.length_a   1.000
_cell.length_b   1.000
_cell.length_c   1.000
_cell.angle_alpha   90.00
_cell.angle_beta   90.00
_cell.angle_gamma   90.00
#
_symmetry.space_group_name_H-M   'P 1'
#
loop_
_entity.id
_entity.type
_entity.pdbx_description
1 polymer ?
#
loop_
_entity_poly.entity_id
_entity_poly.type
_entity_poly.pdbx_seq_one_letter_code
_entity_poly.pdbx_strand_id
1 'polypeptide(L)'
;MTSFLKKHGIWMLTLLVALLAFPPQWYPDPVRVKLTEWFGAASFRPLPASTAAQSIEPESFCPPDPSGWRDEQKIEGVQISASAPCVADNPYAVAAFVKGTNNVSEDTLLKSGLTADAVVKGRDLDGDGDPDEIHIRLEVAELNGGSSITREPVTSFDIAPGVSPGMWVFA
;
A
#
# COMPACT_ATOMS: atom_id res chain seq x y z
N MET A 1 76.48 7.14 -24.10
CA MET A 1 75.68 8.28 -23.59
C MET A 1 74.42 8.60 -24.40
N THR A 2 74.09 7.89 -25.49
CA THR A 2 72.93 8.18 -26.35
C THR A 2 71.66 7.37 -26.03
N SER A 3 71.78 6.24 -25.32
CA SER A 3 70.65 5.38 -24.94
C SER A 3 69.84 5.92 -23.75
N PHE A 4 70.51 6.55 -22.76
CA PHE A 4 69.86 7.06 -21.55
C PHE A 4 68.95 8.27 -21.83
N LEU A 5 69.40 9.23 -22.66
CA LEU A 5 68.59 10.37 -23.09
C LEU A 5 67.36 9.93 -23.91
N LYS A 6 67.49 8.90 -24.75
CA LYS A 6 66.40 8.40 -25.59
C LYS A 6 65.30 7.72 -24.77
N LYS A 7 65.67 6.98 -23.72
CA LYS A 7 64.71 6.30 -22.82
C LYS A 7 63.95 7.31 -21.94
N HIS A 8 64.61 8.34 -21.42
CA HIS A 8 63.97 9.39 -20.62
C HIS A 8 63.12 10.34 -21.47
N GLY A 9 63.54 10.61 -22.71
CA GLY A 9 62.74 11.37 -23.68
C GLY A 9 61.42 10.66 -24.03
N ILE A 10 61.44 9.33 -24.18
CA ILE A 10 60.23 8.53 -24.41
C ILE A 10 59.30 8.61 -23.18
N TRP A 11 59.83 8.46 -21.97
CA TRP A 11 59.03 8.56 -20.73
C TRP A 11 58.41 9.95 -20.53
N MET A 12 59.18 11.00 -20.78
CA MET A 12 58.68 12.39 -20.72
C MET A 12 57.61 12.65 -21.78
N LEU A 13 57.80 12.13 -23.00
CA LEU A 13 56.81 12.23 -24.07
C LEU A 13 55.52 11.50 -23.71
N THR A 14 55.61 10.28 -23.16
CA THR A 14 54.42 9.53 -22.72
C THR A 14 53.68 10.22 -21.60
N LEU A 15 54.38 10.87 -20.67
CA LEU A 15 53.78 11.59 -19.55
C LEU A 15 53.10 12.88 -20.01
N LEU A 16 53.69 13.57 -20.99
CA LEU A 16 53.10 14.73 -21.64
C LEU A 16 51.86 14.37 -22.47
N VAL A 17 51.90 13.27 -23.22
CA VAL A 17 50.73 12.76 -23.97
C VAL A 17 49.63 12.32 -23.01
N ALA A 18 49.97 11.66 -21.90
CA ALA A 18 49.01 11.32 -20.87
C ALA A 18 48.37 12.59 -20.30
N LEU A 19 49.14 13.60 -19.92
CA LEU A 19 48.59 14.87 -19.44
C LEU A 19 47.65 15.53 -20.46
N LEU A 20 48.02 15.59 -21.74
CA LEU A 20 47.19 16.20 -22.79
C LEU A 20 45.93 15.38 -23.14
N ALA A 21 45.96 14.08 -22.90
CA ALA A 21 44.82 13.19 -23.14
C ALA A 21 43.80 13.17 -21.99
N PHE A 22 44.12 13.77 -20.83
CA PHE A 22 43.19 13.83 -19.72
C PHE A 22 42.09 14.87 -20.01
N PRO A 23 40.82 14.53 -19.76
CA PRO A 23 39.72 15.46 -20.02
C PRO A 23 39.88 16.70 -19.12
N PRO A 24 39.75 17.93 -19.66
CA PRO A 24 40.02 19.17 -18.91
C PRO A 24 39.21 19.35 -17.63
N GLN A 25 38.07 18.65 -17.51
CA GLN A 25 37.22 18.62 -16.32
C GLN A 25 37.88 18.00 -15.08
N TRP A 26 39.00 17.27 -15.25
CA TRP A 26 39.73 16.63 -14.14
C TRP A 26 40.88 17.48 -13.58
N TYR A 27 41.15 18.67 -14.15
CA TYR A 27 42.12 19.60 -13.57
C TYR A 27 41.53 20.40 -12.40
N PRO A 28 42.36 20.89 -11.45
CA PRO A 28 41.92 21.83 -10.44
C PRO A 28 41.35 23.12 -11.05
N ASP A 29 40.36 23.71 -10.40
CA ASP A 29 39.65 24.90 -10.92
C ASP A 29 40.55 26.08 -11.33
N PRO A 30 41.61 26.46 -10.58
CA PRO A 30 42.49 27.56 -10.99
C PRO A 30 43.16 27.32 -12.35
N VAL A 31 43.53 26.06 -12.62
CA VAL A 31 44.16 25.66 -13.89
C VAL A 31 43.13 25.69 -15.02
N ARG A 32 41.91 25.21 -14.76
CA ARG A 32 40.81 25.21 -15.74
C ARG A 32 40.42 26.61 -16.19
N VAL A 33 40.38 27.57 -15.25
CA VAL A 33 40.11 28.98 -15.56
C VAL A 33 41.20 29.56 -16.45
N LYS A 34 42.48 29.33 -16.14
CA LYS A 34 43.59 29.80 -16.98
C LYS A 34 43.61 29.19 -18.37
N LEU A 35 43.30 27.90 -18.49
CA LEU A 35 43.16 27.25 -19.80
C LEU A 35 41.98 27.83 -20.59
N THR A 36 40.87 28.15 -19.93
CA THR A 36 39.70 28.77 -20.58
C THR A 36 39.99 30.22 -21.02
N GLU A 37 40.77 30.97 -20.24
CA GLU A 37 41.24 32.31 -20.63
C GLU A 37 42.13 32.27 -21.89
N TRP A 38 43.02 31.27 -22.01
CA TRP A 38 43.95 31.15 -23.13
C TRP A 38 43.33 30.53 -24.39
N PHE A 39 42.47 29.54 -24.23
CA PHE A 39 41.94 28.73 -25.34
C PHE A 39 40.45 28.97 -25.63
N GLY A 40 39.78 29.80 -24.82
CA GLY A 40 38.35 30.09 -24.93
C GLY A 40 37.47 29.04 -24.25
N ALA A 41 36.22 29.40 -23.99
CA ALA A 41 35.21 28.47 -23.49
C ALA A 41 34.78 27.49 -24.58
N ALA A 42 34.42 26.26 -24.17
CA ALA A 42 33.84 25.30 -25.10
C ALA A 42 32.52 25.84 -25.69
N SER A 43 32.30 25.59 -26.98
CA SER A 43 31.07 25.95 -27.66
C SER A 43 29.84 25.25 -27.05
N PHE A 44 28.67 25.82 -27.30
CA PHE A 44 27.39 25.23 -26.90
C PHE A 44 27.30 23.76 -27.32
N ARG A 45 27.03 22.88 -26.34
CA ARG A 45 26.73 21.47 -26.56
C ARG A 45 25.21 21.29 -26.42
N PRO A 46 24.50 20.80 -27.45
CA PRO A 46 23.08 20.52 -27.31
C PRO A 46 22.85 19.42 -26.28
N LEU A 47 21.70 19.49 -25.61
CA LEU A 47 21.25 18.43 -24.72
C LEU A 47 21.14 17.11 -25.51
N PRO A 48 21.44 15.95 -24.87
CA PRO A 48 21.16 14.67 -25.49
C PRO A 48 19.66 14.55 -25.79
N ALA A 49 19.31 13.84 -26.87
CA ALA A 49 17.92 13.60 -27.21
C ALA A 49 17.21 12.85 -26.07
N SER A 50 15.98 13.25 -25.76
CA SER A 50 15.16 12.59 -24.75
C SER A 50 14.77 11.18 -25.21
N THR A 51 14.86 10.20 -24.31
CA THR A 51 14.31 8.86 -24.53
C THR A 51 12.79 8.91 -24.50
N ALA A 52 12.12 8.17 -25.39
CA ALA A 52 10.68 8.02 -25.34
C ALA A 52 10.27 7.39 -23.99
N ALA A 53 9.20 7.91 -23.38
CA ALA A 53 8.62 7.32 -22.20
C ALA A 53 8.15 5.89 -22.52
N GLN A 54 8.43 4.95 -21.62
CA GLN A 54 7.87 3.61 -21.72
C GLN A 54 6.35 3.71 -21.54
N SER A 55 5.59 3.04 -22.41
CA SER A 55 4.16 2.88 -22.21
C SER A 55 3.94 2.05 -20.95
N ILE A 56 3.42 2.67 -19.91
CA ILE A 56 2.99 1.97 -18.70
C ILE A 56 1.58 1.46 -18.98
N GLU A 57 1.37 0.15 -18.85
CA GLU A 57 0.02 -0.42 -18.87
C GLU A 57 -0.78 0.22 -17.73
N PRO A 58 -1.94 0.83 -18.02
CA PRO A 58 -2.75 1.44 -16.98
C PRO A 58 -3.23 0.36 -16.02
N GLU A 59 -3.09 0.63 -14.72
CA GLU A 59 -3.67 -0.24 -13.70
C GLU A 59 -5.19 -0.28 -13.84
N SER A 60 -5.79 -1.45 -13.56
CA SER A 60 -7.24 -1.57 -13.57
C SER A 60 -7.83 -0.79 -12.40
N PHE A 61 -8.87 -0.01 -12.66
CA PHE A 61 -9.51 0.85 -11.66
C PHE A 61 -9.94 0.09 -10.41
N CYS A 62 -10.52 -1.11 -10.58
CA CYS A 62 -10.72 -2.06 -9.49
C CYS A 62 -9.84 -3.30 -9.70
N PRO A 63 -9.30 -3.88 -8.63
CA PRO A 63 -8.73 -5.22 -8.68
C PRO A 63 -9.83 -6.25 -9.01
N PRO A 64 -9.46 -7.45 -9.49
CA PRO A 64 -10.42 -8.54 -9.68
C PRO A 64 -11.12 -8.89 -8.36
N ASP A 65 -12.41 -9.18 -8.43
CA ASP A 65 -13.22 -9.62 -7.28
C ASP A 65 -13.38 -11.14 -7.31
N PRO A 66 -12.50 -11.92 -6.65
CA PRO A 66 -12.61 -13.38 -6.61
C PRO A 66 -13.82 -13.86 -5.81
N SER A 67 -14.38 -13.01 -4.94
CA SER A 67 -15.53 -13.35 -4.10
C SER A 67 -16.87 -13.17 -4.82
N GLY A 68 -16.88 -12.36 -5.88
CA GLY A 68 -18.08 -12.01 -6.63
C GLY A 68 -19.10 -11.20 -5.83
N TRP A 69 -18.70 -10.61 -4.69
CA TRP A 69 -19.60 -9.86 -3.81
C TRP A 69 -20.11 -8.56 -4.44
N ARG A 70 -19.43 -8.06 -5.48
CA ARG A 70 -19.88 -6.87 -6.20
C ARG A 70 -21.04 -7.12 -7.15
N ASP A 71 -21.27 -8.36 -7.57
CA ASP A 71 -22.34 -8.68 -8.51
C ASP A 71 -23.72 -8.59 -7.84
N GLU A 72 -24.77 -8.45 -8.65
CA GLU A 72 -26.14 -8.53 -8.15
C GLU A 72 -26.43 -9.95 -7.64
N GLN A 73 -27.01 -10.03 -6.44
CA GLN A 73 -27.30 -11.31 -5.78
C GLN A 73 -28.68 -11.31 -5.12
N LYS A 74 -29.24 -12.51 -4.96
CA LYS A 74 -30.46 -12.73 -4.20
C LYS A 74 -30.22 -13.79 -3.13
N ILE A 75 -30.26 -13.37 -1.86
CA ILE A 75 -29.95 -14.22 -0.70
C ILE A 75 -31.12 -14.13 0.28
N GLU A 76 -31.68 -15.27 0.70
CA GLU A 76 -32.82 -15.33 1.66
C GLU A 76 -34.03 -14.46 1.24
N GLY A 77 -34.22 -14.27 -0.07
CA GLY A 77 -35.27 -13.42 -0.65
C GLY A 77 -34.93 -11.93 -0.72
N VAL A 78 -33.85 -11.47 -0.10
CA VAL A 78 -33.32 -10.10 -0.16
C VAL A 78 -32.65 -9.89 -1.53
N GLN A 79 -33.04 -8.84 -2.24
CA GLN A 79 -32.40 -8.43 -3.49
C GLN A 79 -31.27 -7.46 -3.17
N ILE A 80 -30.04 -7.82 -3.55
CA ILE A 80 -28.83 -7.05 -3.29
C ILE A 80 -28.34 -6.54 -4.64
N SER A 81 -28.40 -5.23 -4.84
CA SER A 81 -27.95 -4.58 -6.07
C SER A 81 -26.43 -4.68 -6.24
N ALA A 82 -25.98 -4.70 -7.48
CA ALA A 82 -24.55 -4.66 -7.78
C ALA A 82 -23.86 -3.44 -7.14
N SER A 83 -22.67 -3.67 -6.60
CA SER A 83 -21.89 -2.66 -5.88
C SER A 83 -20.98 -1.87 -6.84
N ALA A 84 -21.22 -0.57 -6.94
CA ALA A 84 -20.35 0.35 -7.67
C ALA A 84 -18.92 0.43 -7.11
N PRO A 85 -18.68 0.55 -5.79
CA PRO A 85 -17.32 0.60 -5.25
C PRO A 85 -16.54 -0.70 -5.46
N CYS A 86 -15.20 -0.61 -5.43
CA CYS A 86 -14.33 -1.77 -5.62
C CYS A 86 -14.34 -2.74 -4.43
N VAL A 87 -14.71 -2.27 -3.23
CA VAL A 87 -14.90 -3.10 -2.04
C VAL A 87 -16.40 -3.13 -1.75
N ALA A 88 -17.00 -4.32 -1.86
CA ALA A 88 -18.40 -4.54 -1.53
C ALA A 88 -18.54 -5.09 -0.10
N ASP A 89 -19.70 -4.82 0.50
CA ASP A 89 -20.09 -5.46 1.75
C ASP A 89 -20.35 -6.95 1.52
N ASN A 90 -20.18 -7.75 2.57
CA ASN A 90 -20.51 -9.17 2.52
C ASN A 90 -22.02 -9.36 2.26
N PRO A 91 -22.43 -9.97 1.14
CA PRO A 91 -23.84 -10.06 0.78
C PRO A 91 -24.65 -10.92 1.76
N TYR A 92 -24.02 -11.90 2.42
CA TYR A 92 -24.66 -12.69 3.47
C TYR A 92 -24.92 -11.85 4.74
N ALA A 93 -24.01 -10.93 5.08
CA ALA A 93 -24.21 -10.00 6.18
C ALA A 93 -25.32 -8.99 5.86
N VAL A 94 -25.37 -8.47 4.64
CA VAL A 94 -26.49 -7.62 4.19
C VAL A 94 -27.83 -8.33 4.35
N ALA A 95 -27.94 -9.59 3.90
CA ALA A 95 -29.15 -10.39 4.08
C ALA A 95 -29.52 -10.58 5.56
N ALA A 96 -28.53 -10.88 6.42
CA ALA A 96 -28.72 -11.00 7.86
C ALA A 96 -29.12 -9.68 8.54
N PHE A 97 -28.61 -8.53 8.11
CA PHE A 97 -29.01 -7.22 8.66
C PHE A 97 -30.44 -6.82 8.27
N VAL A 98 -30.85 -7.15 7.05
CA VAL A 98 -32.21 -6.87 6.56
C VAL A 98 -33.21 -7.79 7.24
N LYS A 99 -32.97 -9.11 7.25
CA LYS A 99 -33.92 -10.10 7.77
C LYS A 99 -33.82 -10.30 9.28
N GLY A 100 -32.66 -10.01 9.87
CA GLY A 100 -32.28 -10.42 11.22
C GLY A 100 -31.55 -11.76 11.24
N THR A 101 -30.61 -11.91 12.16
CA THR A 101 -29.90 -13.17 12.43
C THR A 101 -30.84 -14.27 12.89
N ASN A 102 -32.03 -13.92 13.40
CA ASN A 102 -33.11 -14.84 13.75
C ASN A 102 -34.00 -15.28 12.56
N ASN A 103 -33.82 -14.73 11.35
CA ASN A 103 -34.66 -15.03 10.17
C ASN A 103 -33.84 -15.37 8.91
N VAL A 104 -32.62 -15.89 9.08
CA VAL A 104 -31.77 -16.39 7.99
C VAL A 104 -31.37 -17.85 8.27
N SER A 105 -30.96 -18.59 7.24
CA SER A 105 -30.44 -19.94 7.43
C SER A 105 -29.10 -19.95 8.18
N GLU A 106 -28.77 -21.10 8.77
CA GLU A 106 -27.47 -21.31 9.44
C GLU A 106 -26.28 -21.09 8.48
N ASP A 107 -26.40 -21.50 7.22
CA ASP A 107 -25.37 -21.27 6.20
C ASP A 107 -25.17 -19.77 5.94
N THR A 108 -26.25 -19.01 5.81
CA THR A 108 -26.18 -17.55 5.67
C THR A 108 -25.59 -16.89 6.92
N LEU A 109 -25.98 -17.35 8.11
CA LEU A 109 -25.45 -16.83 9.37
C LEU A 109 -23.94 -17.07 9.48
N LEU A 110 -23.47 -18.28 9.21
CA LEU A 110 -22.04 -18.60 9.24
C LEU A 110 -21.24 -17.78 8.23
N LYS A 111 -21.77 -17.60 7.01
CA LYS A 111 -21.12 -16.79 5.97
C LYS A 111 -21.16 -15.29 6.25
N SER A 112 -22.14 -14.82 7.04
CA SER A 112 -22.22 -13.43 7.46
C SER A 112 -21.14 -13.04 8.48
N GLY A 113 -20.64 -14.01 9.25
CA GLY A 113 -19.71 -13.76 10.35
C GLY A 113 -20.37 -13.20 11.62
N LEU A 114 -21.70 -13.14 11.68
CA LEU A 114 -22.46 -12.65 12.84
C LEU A 114 -22.80 -13.78 13.81
N THR A 115 -22.97 -13.44 15.09
CA THR A 115 -23.57 -14.34 16.08
C THR A 115 -25.10 -14.42 15.89
N ALA A 116 -25.71 -15.50 16.35
CA ALA A 116 -27.13 -15.76 16.14
C ALA A 116 -28.06 -14.69 16.74
N ASP A 117 -27.60 -13.93 17.72
CA ASP A 117 -28.35 -12.86 18.38
C ASP A 117 -27.75 -11.46 18.15
N ALA A 118 -26.87 -11.29 17.15
CA ALA A 118 -26.29 -10.00 16.81
C ALA A 118 -27.35 -8.97 16.38
N VAL A 119 -28.30 -9.36 15.52
CA VAL A 119 -29.39 -8.49 15.06
C VAL A 119 -30.70 -9.26 15.04
N VAL A 120 -31.49 -9.12 16.10
CA VAL A 120 -32.78 -9.79 16.23
C VAL A 120 -33.90 -8.83 15.84
N LYS A 121 -34.67 -9.20 14.82
CA LYS A 121 -35.91 -8.50 14.45
C LYS A 121 -37.06 -8.97 15.34
N GLY A 122 -37.71 -8.03 15.99
CA GLY A 122 -38.82 -8.23 16.90
C GLY A 122 -40.17 -7.96 16.26
N ARG A 123 -41.04 -7.24 16.96
CA ARG A 123 -42.43 -6.99 16.57
C ARG A 123 -42.54 -5.80 15.63
N ASP A 124 -43.49 -5.92 14.71
CA ASP A 124 -44.11 -4.85 13.93
C ASP A 124 -45.34 -4.36 14.72
N LEU A 125 -45.32 -3.11 15.18
CA LEU A 125 -46.32 -2.50 16.05
C LEU A 125 -47.40 -1.74 15.26
N ASP A 126 -47.14 -1.33 14.02
CA ASP A 126 -48.07 -0.55 13.20
C ASP A 126 -48.62 -1.29 11.98
N GLY A 127 -48.05 -2.45 11.65
CA GLY A 127 -48.56 -3.42 10.69
C GLY A 127 -48.19 -3.14 9.24
N ASP A 128 -47.15 -2.33 8.99
CA ASP A 128 -46.69 -2.02 7.63
C ASP A 128 -45.72 -3.08 7.04
N GLY A 129 -45.30 -4.04 7.87
CA GLY A 129 -44.51 -5.20 7.48
C GLY A 129 -43.03 -5.10 7.81
N ASP A 130 -42.55 -4.03 8.45
CA ASP A 130 -41.20 -3.96 8.99
C ASP A 130 -41.16 -3.94 10.54
N PRO A 131 -40.08 -4.46 11.15
CA PRO A 131 -40.02 -4.59 12.59
C PRO A 131 -39.65 -3.27 13.26
N ASP A 132 -40.56 -2.71 14.05
CA ASP A 132 -40.30 -1.55 14.92
C ASP A 132 -39.31 -1.87 16.04
N GLU A 133 -39.30 -3.11 16.50
CA GLU A 133 -38.44 -3.55 17.58
C GLU A 133 -37.20 -4.28 17.02
N ILE A 134 -36.01 -3.68 17.17
CA ILE A 134 -34.74 -4.28 16.75
C ILE A 134 -33.80 -4.35 17.95
N HIS A 135 -33.36 -5.56 18.28
CA HIS A 135 -32.34 -5.78 19.31
C HIS A 135 -31.00 -5.99 18.64
N ILE A 136 -30.04 -5.13 18.96
CA ILE A 136 -28.66 -5.21 18.47
C ILE A 136 -27.77 -5.55 19.65
N ARG A 137 -27.09 -6.70 19.58
CA ARG A 137 -26.05 -7.05 20.55
C ARG A 137 -24.70 -6.65 19.99
N LEU A 138 -23.97 -5.86 20.78
CA LEU A 138 -22.57 -5.57 20.54
C LEU A 138 -21.72 -6.38 21.51
N GLU A 139 -20.89 -7.27 20.99
CA GLU A 139 -19.91 -7.97 21.82
C GLU A 139 -18.63 -7.15 21.89
N VAL A 140 -18.23 -6.80 23.10
CA VAL A 140 -17.01 -6.04 23.37
C VAL A 140 -16.05 -6.92 24.14
N ALA A 141 -14.91 -7.21 23.53
CA ALA A 141 -13.82 -7.94 24.17
C ALA A 141 -12.60 -7.03 24.34
N GLU A 142 -11.99 -7.04 25.52
CA GLU A 142 -10.72 -6.37 25.76
C GLU A 142 -9.58 -7.37 25.58
N LEU A 143 -8.68 -7.09 24.63
CA LEU A 143 -7.42 -7.81 24.47
C LEU A 143 -6.31 -7.04 25.16
N ASN A 144 -5.44 -7.75 25.89
CA ASN A 144 -4.29 -7.18 26.61
C ASN A 144 -4.65 -5.99 27.52
N GLY A 145 -5.76 -6.11 28.23
CA GLY A 145 -6.38 -5.05 29.01
C GLY A 145 -5.86 -4.83 30.42
N GLY A 146 -6.67 -4.09 31.17
CA GLY A 146 -6.46 -3.89 32.60
C GLY A 146 -6.68 -5.16 33.42
N SER A 147 -5.78 -5.43 34.37
CA SER A 147 -5.97 -6.50 35.36
C SER A 147 -6.63 -5.98 36.62
N SER A 148 -7.58 -6.75 37.18
CA SER A 148 -8.16 -6.46 38.49
C SER A 148 -7.20 -6.76 39.66
N ILE A 149 -6.07 -7.41 39.38
CA ILE A 149 -5.10 -7.89 40.38
C ILE A 149 -3.87 -6.98 40.43
N THR A 150 -3.39 -6.49 39.29
CA THR A 150 -2.20 -5.63 39.20
C THR A 150 -2.48 -4.39 38.37
N ARG A 151 -1.81 -3.28 38.70
CA ARG A 151 -1.86 -2.03 37.92
C ARG A 151 -0.91 -2.04 36.71
N GLU A 152 -0.12 -3.10 36.56
CA GLU A 152 0.75 -3.29 35.40
C GLU A 152 -0.08 -3.80 34.20
N PRO A 153 0.25 -3.38 32.96
CA PRO A 153 -0.41 -3.89 31.77
C PRO A 153 -0.24 -5.40 31.63
N VAL A 154 -1.33 -6.13 31.34
CA VAL A 154 -1.28 -7.57 31.11
C VAL A 154 -1.34 -7.83 29.61
N THR A 155 -0.17 -7.94 28.99
CA THR A 155 -0.01 -8.04 27.53
C THR A 155 0.28 -9.48 27.10
N SER A 156 -0.68 -10.37 27.29
CA SER A 156 -0.53 -11.83 27.08
C SER A 156 -0.58 -12.26 25.59
N PHE A 157 -1.12 -11.43 24.71
CA PHE A 157 -1.33 -11.73 23.30
C PHE A 157 -0.48 -10.82 22.40
N ASP A 158 0.30 -11.42 21.50
CA ASP A 158 1.00 -10.66 20.47
C ASP A 158 0.04 -10.33 19.32
N ILE A 159 -0.22 -9.05 19.13
CA ILE A 159 -1.08 -8.54 18.03
C ILE A 159 -0.27 -8.48 16.73
N ALA A 160 1.03 -8.21 16.83
CA ALA A 160 2.01 -8.37 15.76
C ALA A 160 3.35 -8.81 16.37
N PRO A 161 4.35 -9.25 15.57
CA PRO A 161 5.63 -9.69 16.11
C PRO A 161 6.29 -8.64 17.01
N GLY A 162 6.37 -8.93 18.32
CA GLY A 162 6.93 -8.03 19.34
C GLY A 162 6.04 -6.84 19.74
N VAL A 163 4.75 -6.85 19.36
CA VAL A 163 3.80 -5.76 19.60
C VAL A 163 2.55 -6.31 20.30
N SER A 164 2.37 -5.91 21.55
CA SER A 164 1.34 -6.46 22.45
C SER A 164 0.50 -5.33 23.10
N PRO A 165 -0.13 -4.41 22.33
CA PRO A 165 -0.92 -3.32 22.89
C PRO A 165 -2.23 -3.85 23.51
N GLY A 166 -2.76 -3.08 24.46
CA GLY A 166 -4.16 -3.19 24.89
C GLY A 166 -5.09 -2.60 23.83
N MET A 167 -6.16 -3.32 23.49
CA MET A 167 -7.19 -2.82 22.58
C MET A 167 -8.57 -3.42 22.87
N TRP A 168 -9.61 -2.68 22.50
CA TRP A 168 -10.97 -3.19 22.47
C TRP A 168 -11.29 -3.71 21.08
N VAL A 169 -11.89 -4.89 21.04
CA VAL A 169 -12.38 -5.55 19.83
C VAL A 169 -13.89 -5.61 19.90
N PHE A 170 -14.52 -5.29 18.78
CA PHE A 170 -15.95 -5.33 18.59
C PHE A 170 -16.26 -6.46 17.61
N ALA A 171 -17.20 -7.32 17.98
CA ALA A 171 -17.68 -8.43 17.15
C ALA A 171 -19.21 -8.36 17.03
#